data_AF-A0AB34HK09-F1
#
_entry.id   AF-A0AB34HK09-F1
#
_cell.length_a   1.000
_cell.length_b   1.000
_cell.length_c   1.000
_cell.angle_alpha   90.00
_cell.angle_beta   90.00
_cell.angle_gamma   90.00
#
_symmetry.space_group_name_H-M   'P 1'
#
loop_
_entity.id
_entity.type
_entity.pdbx_description
1 polymer ?
#
loop_
_entity_poly.entity_id
_entity_poly.type
_entity_poly.pdbx_seq_one_letter_code
_entity_poly.pdbx_strand_id
1 'polypeptide(L)'
;MTMMMTTKMLVMLKMETMGPPLDSDLLRGRTRRRENNFIKDFPQLADGLSVIPLPVEEQCRGVLSEPLPDLQLLTGDVRYDEAMGYPMVQQWRVRSNLYRVKLSTITLSAGFTDVLKILTKESSREELLSFIQHYGSHYVAEALYGSELTCVIHFPSKKVQQQLWLQYQKAG
;
A
#
# COMPACT_ATOMS: atom_id res chain seq x y z
N MET A 1 -15.95 29.23 -7.75
CA MET A 1 -14.88 28.39 -8.34
C MET A 1 -14.90 27.08 -7.59
N THR A 2 -15.44 26.02 -8.19
CA THR A 2 -15.69 24.75 -7.51
C THR A 2 -14.39 23.95 -7.47
N MET A 3 -13.82 23.74 -6.28
CA MET A 3 -12.63 22.91 -6.10
C MET A 3 -13.07 21.45 -6.17
N MET A 4 -12.68 20.73 -7.23
CA MET A 4 -12.93 19.30 -7.31
C MET A 4 -11.92 18.58 -6.43
N MET A 5 -12.37 18.15 -5.25
CA MET A 5 -11.64 17.20 -4.42
C MET A 5 -12.06 15.79 -4.83
N THR A 6 -11.14 15.05 -5.45
CA THR A 6 -11.36 13.63 -5.70
C THR A 6 -10.81 12.86 -4.50
N THR A 7 -11.72 12.43 -3.63
CA THR A 7 -11.39 11.61 -2.47
C THR A 7 -11.41 10.14 -2.88
N LYS A 8 -10.25 9.48 -2.91
CA LYS A 8 -10.19 8.01 -2.95
C LYS A 8 -9.92 7.53 -1.53
N MET A 9 -10.97 7.05 -0.86
CA MET A 9 -10.79 6.25 0.35
C MET A 9 -10.22 4.91 -0.09
N LEU A 10 -8.91 4.79 -0.04
CA LEU A 10 -8.24 3.52 -0.25
C LEU A 10 -8.09 2.89 1.12
N VAL A 11 -8.88 1.88 1.45
CA VAL A 11 -8.50 0.97 2.53
C VAL A 11 -7.26 0.26 2.03
N MET A 12 -6.08 0.85 2.23
CA MET A 12 -4.82 0.24 1.88
C MET A 12 -4.51 -0.88 2.86
N LEU A 13 -5.01 -2.06 2.54
CA LEU A 13 -4.09 -3.17 2.38
C LEU A 13 -3.08 -2.73 1.30
N LYS A 14 -1.97 -2.11 1.67
CA LYS A 14 -0.91 -1.78 0.71
C LYS A 14 -0.27 -3.09 0.24
N MET A 15 -0.95 -3.76 -0.68
CA MET A 15 -0.42 -4.76 -1.59
C MET A 15 -0.08 -4.05 -2.91
N GLU A 16 0.74 -2.99 -2.87
CA GLU A 16 1.32 -2.47 -4.10
C GLU A 16 2.60 -3.26 -4.40
N THR A 17 2.54 -3.97 -5.52
CA THR A 17 3.51 -4.90 -6.10
C THR A 17 3.68 -6.23 -5.37
N MET A 18 2.70 -7.14 -5.54
CA MET A 18 2.94 -8.55 -5.91
C MET A 18 1.64 -9.34 -5.87
N GLY A 19 1.18 -9.77 -7.06
CA GLY A 19 0.38 -11.00 -7.22
C GLY A 19 -0.97 -11.08 -6.50
N PRO A 20 -1.74 -12.17 -6.72
CA PRO A 20 -2.95 -12.47 -5.96
C PRO A 20 -2.65 -12.54 -4.45
N PRO A 21 -3.67 -12.38 -3.59
CA PRO A 21 -3.49 -12.41 -2.14
C PRO A 21 -2.79 -13.70 -1.76
N LEU A 22 -1.74 -13.60 -0.93
CA LEU A 22 -0.97 -14.72 -0.39
C LEU A 22 -1.90 -15.88 -0.08
N ASP A 23 -1.92 -16.86 -0.98
CA ASP A 23 -2.64 -18.10 -0.78
C ASP A 23 -2.17 -18.67 0.55
N SER A 24 -3.13 -19.16 1.32
CA SER A 24 -3.01 -19.82 2.62
C SER A 24 -2.02 -21.00 2.68
N ASP A 25 -1.27 -21.23 1.60
CA ASP A 25 -0.65 -22.48 1.23
C ASP A 25 0.87 -22.36 1.09
N LEU A 26 1.49 -21.20 1.35
CA LEU A 26 2.96 -21.11 1.43
C LEU A 26 3.47 -21.39 2.85
N LEU A 27 2.83 -20.76 3.83
CA LEU A 27 3.18 -20.86 5.24
C LEU A 27 2.10 -21.61 6.00
N ARG A 28 2.51 -22.49 6.90
CA ARG A 28 1.58 -23.26 7.74
C ARG A 28 0.93 -22.32 8.75
N GLY A 29 -0.29 -21.86 8.46
CA GLY A 29 -1.19 -21.32 9.47
C GLY A 29 -1.67 -22.44 10.38
N ARG A 30 -1.09 -22.60 11.58
CA ARG A 30 -1.70 -23.50 12.58
C ARG A 30 -2.96 -22.83 13.14
N THR A 31 -4.11 -23.43 12.90
CA THR A 31 -5.40 -23.05 13.52
C THR A 31 -5.50 -23.46 14.99
N ARG A 32 -4.61 -24.34 15.46
CA ARG A 32 -4.46 -24.69 16.89
C ARG A 32 -3.24 -23.96 17.46
N ARG A 33 -3.48 -22.69 17.79
CA ARG A 33 -2.49 -21.69 18.16
C ARG A 33 -1.98 -21.85 19.58
N ARG A 34 -0.66 -21.95 19.75
CA ARG A 34 -0.02 -22.09 21.07
C ARG A 34 0.45 -20.75 21.64
N GLU A 35 0.50 -19.70 20.83
CA GLU A 35 1.03 -18.39 21.22
C GLU A 35 -0.12 -17.38 21.42
N ASN A 36 -0.10 -16.71 22.57
CA ASN A 36 -1.07 -15.66 22.93
C ASN A 36 -0.71 -14.34 22.23
N ASN A 37 -0.80 -14.32 20.90
CA ASN A 37 -0.60 -13.10 20.10
C ASN A 37 -1.94 -12.35 19.97
N PHE A 38 -2.32 -11.64 21.02
CA PHE A 38 -3.50 -10.77 21.04
C PHE A 38 -3.10 -9.33 20.74
N ILE A 39 -3.70 -8.75 19.71
CA ILE A 39 -3.75 -7.29 19.50
C ILE A 39 -5.13 -6.83 19.96
N LYS A 40 -5.21 -5.65 20.58
CA LYS A 40 -6.48 -5.04 20.95
C LYS A 40 -7.46 -5.08 19.77
N ASP A 41 -8.67 -5.59 20.04
CA ASP A 41 -9.81 -5.66 19.13
C ASP A 41 -9.74 -6.62 17.93
N PHE A 42 -8.63 -7.36 17.75
CA PHE A 42 -8.53 -8.36 16.69
C PHE A 42 -8.64 -9.80 17.22
N PRO A 43 -9.23 -10.72 16.44
CA PRO A 43 -9.12 -12.14 16.73
C PRO A 43 -7.65 -12.57 16.72
N GLN A 44 -7.36 -13.68 17.40
CA GLN A 44 -5.99 -14.21 17.53
C GLN A 44 -5.31 -14.31 16.14
N LEU A 45 -4.02 -13.99 16.07
CA LEU A 45 -3.23 -13.99 14.83
C LEU A 45 -2.48 -15.31 14.64
N ALA A 46 -2.09 -15.64 13.39
CA ALA A 46 -1.35 -16.88 13.11
C ALA A 46 -0.01 -16.90 13.88
N ASP A 47 0.36 -18.09 14.37
CA ASP A 47 1.63 -18.31 15.05
C ASP A 47 2.81 -17.88 14.14
N GLY A 48 3.84 -17.24 14.71
CA GLY A 48 5.00 -16.73 13.94
C GLY A 48 4.82 -15.37 13.25
N LEU A 49 3.66 -14.73 13.38
CA LEU A 49 3.47 -13.31 13.03
C LEU A 49 3.68 -12.42 14.25
N SER A 50 4.66 -11.51 14.15
CA SER A 50 4.86 -10.43 15.11
C SER A 50 4.22 -9.16 14.55
N VAL A 51 3.32 -8.55 15.32
CA VAL A 51 2.68 -7.30 14.93
C VAL A 51 2.99 -6.23 15.94
N ILE A 52 3.49 -5.12 15.44
CA ILE A 52 4.01 -4.00 16.22
C ILE A 52 3.24 -2.76 15.78
N PRO A 53 2.37 -2.17 16.63
CA PRO A 53 1.74 -0.90 16.31
C PRO A 53 2.81 0.17 16.15
N LEU A 54 2.67 1.02 15.14
CA LEU A 54 3.57 2.15 14.94
C LEU A 54 3.42 3.17 16.07
N PRO A 55 4.49 3.92 16.38
CA PRO A 55 4.47 4.91 17.46
C PRO A 55 3.48 6.04 17.13
N VAL A 56 2.96 6.71 18.16
CA VAL A 56 1.82 7.64 18.04
C VAL A 56 2.11 8.82 17.11
N GLU A 57 3.38 9.21 16.97
CA GLU A 57 3.85 10.27 16.09
C GLU A 57 3.64 9.93 14.60
N GLU A 58 3.60 8.64 14.26
CA GLU A 58 3.33 8.14 12.91
C GLU A 58 1.84 7.80 12.71
N GLN A 59 1.06 7.68 13.79
CA GLN A 59 -0.37 7.41 13.72
C GLN A 59 -1.17 8.67 13.39
N CYS A 60 -2.16 8.52 12.51
CA CYS A 60 -3.06 9.62 12.09
C CYS A 60 -2.33 10.85 11.52
N ARG A 61 -1.16 10.63 10.91
CA ARG A 61 -0.34 11.71 10.33
C ARG A 61 -0.76 12.00 8.90
N GLY A 62 -1.12 13.26 8.65
CA GLY A 62 -1.34 13.83 7.32
C GLY A 62 -0.06 14.40 6.72
N VAL A 63 0.18 14.11 5.44
CA VAL A 63 1.29 14.66 4.65
C VAL A 63 0.71 15.30 3.39
N LEU A 64 0.98 16.59 3.22
CA LEU A 64 0.71 17.31 1.98
C LEU A 64 1.97 17.26 1.13
N SER A 65 1.85 16.78 -0.10
CA SER A 65 2.93 16.82 -1.09
C SER A 65 3.12 18.24 -1.65
N GLU A 66 4.28 18.49 -2.26
CA GLU A 66 4.51 19.72 -3.02
C GLU A 66 3.59 19.77 -4.26
N PRO A 67 3.12 20.95 -4.68
CA PRO A 67 2.28 21.10 -5.86
C PRO A 67 3.09 20.80 -7.13
N LEU A 68 2.59 19.89 -7.97
CA LEU A 68 3.21 19.47 -9.24
C LEU A 68 2.27 19.71 -10.42
N PRO A 69 2.77 19.90 -11.65
CA PRO A 69 1.91 19.97 -12.84
C PRO A 69 1.16 18.65 -13.07
N ASP A 70 -0.10 18.74 -13.51
CA ASP A 70 -0.92 17.56 -13.79
C ASP A 70 -0.52 16.90 -15.12
N LEU A 71 0.35 15.89 -15.05
CA LEU A 71 0.86 15.19 -16.23
C LEU A 71 -0.25 14.49 -17.04
N GLN A 72 -1.37 14.11 -16.40
CA GLN A 72 -2.49 13.46 -17.10
C GLN A 72 -3.22 14.45 -18.01
N LEU A 73 -3.31 15.71 -17.59
CA LEU A 73 -3.90 16.78 -18.39
C LEU A 73 -2.92 17.34 -19.44
N LEU A 74 -1.65 16.95 -19.37
CA LEU A 74 -0.59 17.36 -20.30
C LEU A 74 -0.27 16.28 -21.35
N THR A 75 -0.90 15.12 -21.27
CA THR A 75 -0.70 14.01 -22.21
C THR A 75 -1.96 13.83 -23.07
N GLY A 76 -1.98 14.46 -24.27
CA GLY A 76 -3.10 14.36 -25.22
C GLY A 76 -3.45 15.69 -25.90
N ASP A 77 -4.73 15.90 -26.19
CA ASP A 77 -5.25 17.19 -26.67
C ASP A 77 -5.38 18.17 -25.51
N VAL A 78 -4.29 18.87 -25.25
CA VAL A 78 -4.15 19.78 -24.12
C VAL A 78 -4.80 21.12 -24.44
N ARG A 79 -5.81 21.51 -23.64
CA ARG A 79 -6.37 22.88 -23.65
C ARG A 79 -6.20 23.49 -22.26
N TYR A 80 -5.15 24.28 -22.07
CA TYR A 80 -4.99 25.15 -20.89
C TYR A 80 -4.85 26.61 -21.35
N ASP A 81 -5.15 27.53 -20.44
CA ASP A 81 -4.92 28.96 -20.65
C ASP A 81 -3.45 29.29 -20.36
N GLU A 82 -2.69 29.68 -21.40
CA GLU A 82 -1.26 30.04 -21.28
C GLU A 82 -1.02 31.18 -20.30
N ALA A 83 -1.96 32.12 -20.16
CA ALA A 83 -1.85 33.22 -19.22
C ALA A 83 -2.00 32.76 -17.75
N MET A 84 -2.70 31.65 -17.52
CA MET A 84 -2.84 31.05 -16.20
C MET A 84 -1.71 30.04 -15.91
N GLY A 85 -1.12 29.44 -16.94
CA GLY A 85 -0.07 28.42 -16.84
C GLY A 85 -0.64 27.02 -16.62
N TYR A 86 0.24 26.06 -16.35
CA TYR A 86 -0.14 24.66 -16.27
C TYR A 86 -1.11 24.35 -15.11
N PRO A 87 -2.07 23.43 -15.32
CA PRO A 87 -2.89 22.89 -14.24
C PRO A 87 -1.99 22.16 -13.24
N MET A 88 -2.31 22.31 -11.96
CA MET A 88 -1.50 21.75 -10.86
C MET A 88 -2.29 20.72 -10.08
N VAL A 89 -1.60 19.72 -9.55
CA VAL A 89 -2.14 18.71 -8.64
C VAL A 89 -1.33 18.70 -7.35
N GLN A 90 -2.02 18.48 -6.25
CA GLN A 90 -1.41 18.30 -4.95
C GLN A 90 -2.07 17.13 -4.22
N GLN A 91 -1.26 16.18 -3.78
CA GLN A 91 -1.73 15.01 -3.06
C GLN A 91 -1.68 15.26 -1.55
N TRP A 92 -2.79 15.00 -0.87
CA TRP A 92 -2.90 14.94 0.58
C TRP A 92 -3.10 13.49 1.00
N ARG A 93 -2.21 12.99 1.85
CA ARG A 93 -2.24 11.60 2.31
C ARG A 93 -2.30 11.54 3.82
N VAL A 94 -3.27 10.84 4.39
CA VAL A 94 -3.38 10.59 5.82
C VAL A 94 -3.26 9.09 6.07
N ARG A 95 -2.37 8.71 6.97
CA ARG A 95 -2.20 7.32 7.41
C ARG A 95 -2.64 7.18 8.85
N SER A 96 -3.51 6.23 9.12
CA SER A 96 -4.01 5.90 10.44
C SER A 96 -4.02 4.40 10.68
N ASN A 97 -4.12 4.00 11.94
CA ASN A 97 -4.23 2.60 12.34
C ASN A 97 -3.08 1.72 11.80
N LEU A 98 -1.85 2.22 11.90
CA LEU A 98 -0.68 1.61 11.30
C LEU A 98 -0.10 0.48 12.17
N TYR A 99 0.14 -0.67 11.56
CA TYR A 99 0.75 -1.85 12.17
C TYR A 99 1.86 -2.39 11.29
N ARG A 100 3.05 -2.54 11.86
CA ARG A 100 4.16 -3.23 11.24
C ARG A 100 4.05 -4.71 11.55
N VAL A 101 3.88 -5.53 10.52
CA VAL A 101 3.78 -6.98 10.63
C VAL A 101 5.07 -7.59 10.12
N LYS A 102 5.73 -8.38 10.95
CA LYS A 102 6.95 -9.12 10.63
C LYS A 102 6.71 -10.61 10.83
N LEU A 103 7.17 -11.43 9.88
CA LEU A 103 7.29 -12.87 10.08
C LEU A 103 8.54 -13.14 10.92
N SER A 104 8.36 -13.66 12.14
CA SER A 104 9.46 -13.97 13.06
C SER A 104 9.92 -15.43 12.96
N THR A 105 8.97 -16.35 12.77
CA THR A 105 9.25 -17.78 12.60
C THR A 105 8.44 -18.35 11.44
N ILE A 106 9.13 -19.03 10.53
CA ILE A 106 8.55 -19.52 9.28
C ILE A 106 8.45 -21.04 9.39
N THR A 107 7.22 -21.56 9.35
CA THR A 107 7.00 -22.98 9.06
C THR A 107 6.35 -23.10 7.70
N LEU A 108 7.01 -23.79 6.78
CA LEU A 108 6.47 -24.03 5.44
C LEU A 108 5.19 -24.87 5.53
N SER A 109 4.24 -24.60 4.63
CA SER A 109 3.05 -25.42 4.49
C SER A 109 3.42 -26.84 4.05
N ALA A 110 2.53 -27.80 4.32
CA ALA A 110 2.73 -29.17 3.84
C ALA A 110 2.74 -29.22 2.30
N GLY A 111 1.77 -28.55 1.65
CA GLY A 111 1.65 -28.53 0.19
C GLY A 111 2.88 -27.94 -0.51
N PHE A 112 3.43 -26.84 0.01
CA PHE A 112 4.65 -26.24 -0.55
C PHE A 112 5.86 -27.15 -0.38
N THR A 113 5.98 -27.80 0.78
CA THR A 113 7.07 -28.75 1.04
C THR A 113 6.99 -29.97 0.11
N ASP A 114 5.79 -30.42 -0.23
CA ASP A 114 5.59 -31.56 -1.11
C ASP A 114 5.90 -31.22 -2.58
N VAL A 115 5.50 -30.03 -3.06
CA VAL A 115 5.89 -29.55 -4.40
C VAL A 115 7.40 -29.32 -4.50
N LEU A 116 8.03 -28.80 -3.44
CA LEU A 116 9.49 -28.65 -3.40
C LEU A 116 10.25 -29.99 -3.45
N LYS A 117 9.68 -31.08 -2.92
CA LYS A 117 10.30 -32.42 -3.03
C LYS A 117 10.24 -32.95 -4.46
N ILE A 118 9.20 -32.57 -5.21
CA ILE A 118 8.99 -33.00 -6.60
C ILE A 118 9.91 -32.22 -7.53
N LEU A 119 10.12 -30.92 -7.25
CA LEU A 119 11.07 -30.06 -7.98
C LEU A 119 12.53 -30.44 -7.64
N THR A 120 13.09 -31.38 -8.39
CA THR A 120 14.49 -31.83 -8.25
C THR A 120 15.40 -31.19 -9.31
N LYS A 121 16.70 -31.52 -9.31
CA LYS A 121 17.70 -30.96 -10.25
C LYS A 121 17.42 -31.25 -11.73
N GLU A 122 16.52 -32.19 -12.03
CA GLU A 122 16.14 -32.59 -13.39
C GLU A 122 14.82 -31.94 -13.84
N SER A 123 14.26 -31.02 -13.05
CA SER A 123 12.98 -30.36 -13.38
C SER A 123 13.09 -29.53 -14.67
N SER A 124 12.03 -29.59 -15.47
CA SER A 124 11.92 -28.83 -16.70
C SER A 124 11.72 -27.33 -16.45
N ARG A 125 12.01 -26.52 -17.48
CA ARG A 125 11.78 -25.07 -17.42
C ARG A 125 10.29 -24.76 -17.26
N GLU A 126 9.44 -25.54 -17.91
CA GLU A 126 7.99 -25.38 -17.90
C GLU A 126 7.41 -25.64 -16.51
N GLU A 127 7.90 -26.66 -15.80
CA GLU A 127 7.53 -26.94 -14.40
C GLU A 127 7.95 -25.80 -13.47
N LEU A 128 9.17 -25.26 -13.62
CA LEU A 128 9.64 -24.12 -12.84
C LEU A 128 8.81 -22.85 -13.11
N LEU A 129 8.42 -22.59 -14.36
CA LEU A 129 7.55 -21.47 -14.70
C LEU A 129 6.16 -21.64 -14.11
N SER A 130 5.59 -22.86 -14.16
CA SER A 130 4.30 -23.17 -13.54
C SER A 130 4.33 -22.98 -12.02
N PHE A 131 5.45 -23.34 -11.38
CA PHE A 131 5.66 -23.15 -9.96
C PHE A 131 5.69 -21.67 -9.59
N ILE A 132 6.47 -20.85 -10.31
CA ILE A 132 6.55 -19.40 -10.07
C ILE A 132 5.21 -18.73 -10.36
N GLN A 133 4.47 -19.19 -11.38
CA GLN A 133 3.15 -18.67 -11.68
C GLN A 133 2.14 -18.99 -10.57
N HIS A 134 2.26 -20.15 -9.91
CA HIS A 134 1.35 -20.57 -8.84
C HIS A 134 1.72 -19.97 -7.47
N TYR A 135 2.98 -20.06 -7.05
CA TYR A 135 3.43 -19.64 -5.70
C TYR A 135 4.01 -18.22 -5.66
N GLY A 136 4.24 -17.61 -6.82
CA GLY A 136 4.96 -16.35 -6.91
C GLY A 136 6.47 -16.53 -6.78
N SER A 137 7.19 -15.41 -6.86
CA SER A 137 8.65 -15.37 -6.81
C SER A 137 9.22 -15.01 -5.44
N HIS A 138 8.42 -14.40 -4.56
CA HIS A 138 8.86 -13.92 -3.26
C HIS A 138 7.77 -14.11 -2.19
N TYR A 139 8.18 -14.08 -0.93
CA TYR A 139 7.28 -14.02 0.22
C TYR A 139 7.44 -12.70 0.96
N VAL A 140 6.37 -12.25 1.63
CA VAL A 140 6.36 -10.97 2.35
C VAL A 140 6.89 -11.15 3.78
N ALA A 141 8.17 -10.82 4.01
CA ALA A 141 8.80 -10.94 5.33
C ALA A 141 8.37 -9.83 6.32
N GLU A 142 8.20 -8.61 5.82
CA GLU A 142 7.74 -7.45 6.59
C GLU A 142 6.77 -6.63 5.74
N ALA A 143 5.69 -6.17 6.35
CA ALA A 143 4.71 -5.31 5.70
C ALA A 143 4.13 -4.28 6.69
N LEU A 144 3.73 -3.13 6.14
CA LEU A 144 3.02 -2.10 6.87
C LEU A 144 1.55 -2.13 6.51
N TYR A 145 0.71 -2.45 7.48
CA TYR A 145 -0.74 -2.47 7.37
C TYR A 145 -1.34 -1.22 8.01
N GLY A 146 -2.52 -0.82 7.55
CA GLY A 146 -3.31 0.21 8.20
C GLY A 146 -4.37 0.80 7.28
N SER A 147 -4.79 2.03 7.57
CA SER A 147 -5.75 2.79 6.76
C SER A 147 -5.05 4.00 6.14
N GLU A 148 -5.13 4.16 4.81
CA GLU A 148 -4.52 5.29 4.12
C GLU A 148 -5.56 6.05 3.28
N LEU A 149 -5.95 7.23 3.72
CA LEU A 149 -6.73 8.13 2.89
C LEU A 149 -5.80 8.92 1.98
N THR A 150 -6.00 8.80 0.66
CA THR A 150 -5.29 9.63 -0.32
C THR A 150 -6.29 10.48 -1.10
N CYS A 151 -6.13 11.79 -0.99
CA CYS A 151 -6.90 12.77 -1.73
C CYS A 151 -5.98 13.47 -2.74
N VAL A 152 -6.51 13.75 -3.93
CA VAL A 152 -5.83 14.57 -4.93
C VAL A 152 -6.64 15.84 -5.12
N ILE A 153 -5.98 16.98 -4.96
CA ILE A 153 -6.55 18.30 -5.15
C ILE A 153 -6.09 18.80 -6.51
N HIS A 154 -7.05 19.04 -7.40
CA HIS A 154 -6.77 19.61 -8.72
C HIS A 154 -6.96 21.12 -8.67
N PHE A 155 -5.94 21.85 -9.07
CA PHE A 155 -5.95 23.29 -9.21
C PHE A 155 -5.92 23.68 -10.69
N PRO A 156 -6.71 24.67 -11.11
CA PRO A 156 -6.77 25.10 -12.50
C PRO A 156 -5.45 25.73 -12.96
N SER A 157 -4.67 26.31 -12.04
CA SER A 157 -3.38 26.90 -12.35
C SER A 157 -2.46 27.04 -11.14
N LYS A 158 -1.16 27.21 -11.40
CA LYS A 158 -0.15 27.48 -10.38
C LYS A 158 -0.41 28.77 -9.60
N LYS A 159 -0.86 29.83 -10.28
CA LYS A 159 -1.14 31.12 -9.63
C LYS A 159 -2.27 31.00 -8.60
N VAL A 160 -3.34 30.27 -8.94
CA VAL A 160 -4.46 30.01 -8.04
C VAL A 160 -4.02 29.20 -6.83
N GLN A 161 -3.23 28.15 -7.05
CA GLN A 161 -2.71 27.31 -5.96
C GLN A 161 -1.90 28.14 -4.95
N GLN A 162 -0.98 28.99 -5.43
CA GLN A 162 -0.16 29.84 -4.56
C GLN A 162 -1.00 30.88 -3.79
N GLN A 163 -1.99 31.49 -4.44
CA GLN A 163 -2.89 32.45 -3.78
C GLN A 163 -3.71 31.78 -2.68
N LEU A 164 -4.30 30.61 -2.96
CA LEU A 164 -5.05 29.84 -1.97
C LEU A 164 -4.16 29.38 -0.81
N TRP A 165 -2.92 28.97 -1.09
CA TRP A 165 -1.96 28.58 -0.06
C TRP A 165 -1.61 29.75 0.88
N LEU A 166 -1.28 30.92 0.32
CA LEU A 166 -0.98 32.11 1.10
C LEU A 166 -2.19 32.62 1.89
N GLN A 167 -3.40 32.49 1.34
CA GLN A 167 -4.63 32.81 2.05
C GLN A 167 -4.86 31.87 3.24
N TYR A 168 -4.67 30.57 3.03
CA TYR A 168 -4.78 29.57 4.09
C TYR A 168 -3.78 29.84 5.23
N GLN A 169 -2.52 30.14 4.90
CA GLN A 169 -1.50 30.48 5.90
C GLN A 169 -1.77 31.77 6.69
N LYS A 170 -2.54 32.70 6.13
CA LYS A 170 -2.93 33.94 6.81
C LYS A 170 -4.20 33.77 7.66
N ALA A 171 -5.00 32.75 7.37
CA ALA A 171 -6.28 32.50 8.03
C ALA A 171 -6.17 31.56 9.24
N GLY A 172 -5.10 30.77 9.33
CA GLY A 172 -4.75 29.95 10.50
C GLY A 172 -3.86 30.71 11.47
#